data_AF-A0A257SIS8-F1
#
_entry.id   AF-A0A257SIS8-F1
#
_cell.length_a   1.000
_cell.length_b   1.000
_cell.length_c   1.000
_cell.angle_alpha   90.00
_cell.angle_beta   90.00
_cell.angle_gamma   90.00
#
_symmetry.space_group_name_H-M   'P 1'
#
loop_
_entity.id
_entity.type
_entity.pdbx_description
1 polymer ?
#
loop_
_entity_poly.entity_id
_entity_poly.type
_entity_poly.pdbx_seq_one_letter_code
_entity_poly.pdbx_strand_id
1 'polypeptide(L)' 'TLDAFAAQPFAEPAPVEETVVPIDALVYRGRTAVERAVQLRDEIRQSGSAPTPAAIEELFDLLDLALAE' A
#
# COMPACT_ATOMS: atom_id res chain seq x y z
N THR A 1 -21.16 20.47 -12.84
CA THR A 1 -19.89 20.88 -12.19
C THR A 1 -19.74 20.08 -10.90
N LEU A 2 -18.55 20.05 -10.29
CA LEU A 2 -18.34 19.35 -9.01
C LEU A 2 -19.35 19.82 -7.93
N ASP A 3 -19.81 21.06 -8.01
CA ASP A 3 -20.80 21.66 -7.11
C ASP A 3 -22.15 20.94 -7.08
N ALA A 4 -22.57 20.33 -8.20
CA ALA A 4 -23.85 19.63 -8.28
C ALA A 4 -23.89 18.36 -7.42
N PHE A 5 -22.73 17.71 -7.21
CA PHE A 5 -22.62 16.51 -6.38
C PHE A 5 -22.62 16.85 -4.88
N ALA A 6 -22.15 18.04 -4.51
CA ALA A 6 -22.20 18.51 -3.13
C ALA A 6 -23.64 18.84 -2.68
N ALA A 7 -24.50 19.30 -3.61
CA ALA A 7 -25.87 19.69 -3.32
C ALA A 7 -26.84 18.50 -3.17
N GLN A 8 -26.53 17.35 -3.76
CA GLN A 8 -27.39 16.17 -3.73
C GLN A 8 -26.57 14.88 -3.50
N PRO A 9 -26.12 14.65 -2.26
CA PRO A 9 -25.34 13.47 -1.92
C PRO A 9 -26.19 12.20 -2.03
N PHE A 10 -25.54 11.10 -2.42
CA PHE A 10 -26.19 9.78 -2.56
C PHE A 10 -26.52 9.12 -1.21
N ALA A 11 -25.93 9.58 -0.11
CA ALA A 11 -26.16 9.10 1.25
C ALA A 11 -25.83 10.20 2.26
N GLU A 12 -26.40 10.10 3.47
CA GLU A 12 -25.97 10.95 4.59
C GLU A 12 -24.52 10.64 4.98
N PRO A 13 -23.69 11.66 5.30
CA PRO A 13 -22.32 11.44 5.77
C PRO A 13 -22.31 10.61 7.06
N ALA A 14 -21.65 9.45 7.02
CA ALA A 14 -21.41 8.67 8.22
C ALA A 14 -20.28 9.32 9.05
N PRO A 15 -20.37 9.31 10.39
CA PRO A 15 -19.23 9.65 11.24
C PRO A 15 -18.11 8.63 10.99
N VAL A 16 -16.91 9.13 10.68
CA VAL A 16 -15.71 8.31 10.44
C VAL A 16 -14.72 8.58 11.56
N GLU A 17 -14.16 7.52 12.14
CA GLU A 17 -13.00 7.64 13.02
C GLU A 17 -11.76 7.94 12.16
N GLU A 18 -11.18 9.13 12.34
CA GLU A 18 -9.97 9.52 11.64
C GLU A 18 -8.75 8.79 12.23
N THR A 19 -8.43 7.64 11.65
CA THR A 19 -7.17 6.93 11.94
C THR A 19 -6.17 7.25 10.85
N VAL A 20 -5.04 7.84 11.23
CA VAL A 20 -3.91 8.02 10.31
C VAL A 20 -3.33 6.65 9.98
N VAL A 21 -3.47 6.24 8.72
CA VAL A 21 -2.86 5.01 8.19
C VAL A 21 -1.80 5.39 7.17
N PRO A 22 -0.60 4.77 7.21
CA PRO A 22 0.40 4.94 6.16
C PRO A 22 -0.19 4.56 4.79
N ILE A 23 0.15 5.33 3.76
CA ILE A 23 -0.38 5.09 2.40
C ILE A 23 -0.02 3.70 1.88
N ASP A 24 1.14 3.17 2.27
CA ASP A 24 1.62 1.84 1.84
C ASP A 24 0.73 0.72 2.38
N ALA A 25 0.14 0.90 3.58
CA ALA A 25 -0.83 -0.02 4.17
C ALA A 25 -2.21 0.03 3.47
N LEU A 26 -2.46 1.00 2.60
CA LEU A 26 -3.65 1.07 1.75
C LEU A 26 -3.40 0.46 0.36
N VAL A 27 -2.17 0.54 -0.14
CA VAL A 27 -1.78 0.07 -1.48
C VAL A 27 -1.49 -1.43 -1.48
N TYR A 28 -0.89 -1.95 -0.41
CA TYR A 28 -0.34 -3.31 -0.38
C TYR A 28 -0.96 -4.20 0.70
N ARG A 29 -2.29 -4.24 0.83
CA ARG A 29 -2.93 -5.15 1.81
C ARG A 29 -2.83 -6.62 1.42
N GLY A 30 -2.48 -7.47 2.39
CA GLY A 30 -2.51 -8.93 2.29
C GLY A 30 -1.80 -9.48 1.05
N ARG A 31 -2.58 -10.04 0.12
CA ARG A 31 -2.09 -10.67 -1.12
C ARG A 31 -1.22 -9.73 -1.96
N THR A 32 -1.55 -8.43 -1.99
CA THR A 32 -0.87 -7.44 -2.84
C THR A 32 0.52 -7.10 -2.29
N ALA A 33 0.74 -7.13 -0.97
CA ALA A 33 2.08 -7.03 -0.38
C ALA A 33 2.99 -8.18 -0.83
N VAL A 34 2.48 -9.41 -0.79
CA VAL A 34 3.25 -10.60 -1.21
C VAL A 34 3.62 -10.52 -2.68
N GLU A 35 2.70 -10.06 -3.54
CA GLU A 35 2.95 -9.88 -4.97
C GLU A 35 4.04 -8.85 -5.24
N ARG A 36 4.01 -7.70 -4.54
CA ARG A 36 5.06 -6.69 -4.64
C ARG A 36 6.41 -7.20 -4.12
N ALA A 37 6.42 -7.92 -3.00
CA ALA A 37 7.63 -8.51 -2.44
C ALA A 37 8.29 -9.50 -3.41
N VAL A 38 7.48 -10.32 -4.09
CA VAL A 38 7.94 -11.24 -5.15
C VAL A 38 8.55 -10.47 -6.31
N GLN A 39 7.89 -9.40 -6.77
CA GLN A 39 8.40 -8.56 -7.85
C GLN A 39 9.75 -7.93 -7.49
N LEU A 40 9.86 -7.34 -6.29
CA LEU A 40 11.09 -6.70 -5.81
C LEU A 40 12.24 -7.71 -5.68
N ARG A 41 11.96 -8.93 -5.19
CA ARG A 41 12.95 -10.02 -5.17
C ARG A 41 13.46 -10.35 -6.58
N ASP A 42 12.56 -10.40 -7.57
CA ASP A 42 12.93 -10.75 -8.94
C ASP A 42 13.73 -9.62 -9.60
N GLU A 43 13.40 -8.36 -9.32
CA GLU A 43 14.19 -7.18 -9.71
C GLU A 43 15.62 -7.23 -9.12
N ILE A 44 15.74 -7.52 -7.81
CA ILE A 44 17.04 -7.67 -7.13
C ILE A 44 17.86 -8.81 -7.74
N ARG A 45 17.22 -9.93 -8.06
CA ARG A 45 17.90 -11.08 -8.69
C ARG A 45 18.38 -10.77 -10.11
N GLN A 46 17.61 -9.98 -10.86
CA GLN A 46 17.91 -9.64 -12.25
C GLN A 46 18.95 -8.52 -12.36
N SER A 47 19.07 -7.64 -11.36
CA SER A 47 20.03 -6.53 -11.38
C SER A 47 21.49 -7.00 -11.44
N GLY A 48 21.79 -8.20 -10.92
CA GLY A 48 23.13 -8.76 -10.83
C GLY A 48 24.08 -7.97 -9.92
N SER A 49 23.56 -6.97 -9.20
CA SER A 49 24.28 -6.09 -8.28
C SER A 49 23.74 -6.24 -6.86
N ALA A 50 24.51 -5.76 -5.88
CA ALA A 50 24.04 -5.74 -4.50
C ALA A 50 22.77 -4.86 -4.39
N PRO A 51 21.71 -5.34 -3.70
CA PRO A 51 20.51 -4.55 -3.50
C PRO A 51 20.79 -3.29 -2.70
N THR A 52 20.05 -2.22 -2.99
CA THR A 52 20.14 -0.98 -2.22
C THR A 52 19.53 -1.18 -0.83
N PRO A 53 19.98 -0.43 0.20
CA PRO A 53 19.38 -0.49 1.53
C PRO A 53 17.87 -0.23 1.51
N ALA A 54 17.41 0.72 0.70
CA ALA A 54 16.00 1.05 0.55
C ALA A 54 15.17 -0.13 -0.03
N ALA A 55 15.72 -0.89 -0.99
CA ALA A 55 15.04 -2.07 -1.52
C ALA A 55 14.94 -3.20 -0.49
N ILE A 56 15.90 -3.29 0.42
CA ILE A 56 15.84 -4.26 1.54
C ILE A 56 14.81 -3.81 2.58
N GLU A 57 14.75 -2.51 2.89
CA GLU A 57 13.75 -1.93 3.79
C GLU A 57 12.33 -2.11 3.26
N GLU A 58 12.07 -1.77 1.98
CA GLU A 58 10.76 -2.01 1.33
C GLU A 58 10.38 -3.49 1.39
N LEU A 59 11.33 -4.42 1.20
CA LEU A 59 11.05 -5.85 1.29
C LEU A 59 10.61 -6.27 2.70
N PHE A 60 11.22 -5.71 3.76
CA PHE A 60 10.81 -6.01 5.13
C PHE A 60 9.44 -5.42 5.47
N ASP A 61 9.18 -4.18 5.08
CA ASP A 61 7.87 -3.54 5.29
C ASP A 61 6.75 -4.34 4.62
N LEU A 62 6.98 -4.85 3.41
CA LEU A 62 6.02 -5.70 2.70
C LEU A 62 5.77 -7.04 3.40
N LEU A 63 6.79 -7.62 4.03
CA LEU A 63 6.64 -8.86 4.80
C LEU A 63 5.86 -8.63 6.10
N ASP A 64 6.14 -7.55 6.81
CA ASP A 64 5.42 -7.17 8.02
C ASP A 64 3.95 -6.86 7.71
N LEU A 65 3.69 -6.14 6.61
CA LEU A 65 2.35 -5.83 6.15
C LEU A 65 1.57 -7.08 5.73
N ALA A 66 2.23 -8.05 5.10
CA ALA A 66 1.61 -9.32 4.73
C ALA A 66 1.25 -10.20 5.95
N LEU A 67 1.94 -10.03 7.09
CA LEU A 67 1.69 -10.77 8.33
C LEU A 67 0.67 -10.10 9.24
N ALA A 68 0.44 -8.80 9.06
CA ALA A 68 -0.51 -8.02 9.86
C ALA A 68 -1.98 -8.26 9.48
N GLU A 69 -2.26 -9.05 8.43
CA GLU A 69 -3.61 -9.44 7.95
C GLU A 69 -3.89 -10.95 8.13
#